data_AF-A0A8S4HDC6-F1
#
_entry.id   AF-A0A8S4HDC6-F1
#
_cell.length_a   1.000
_cell.length_b   1.000
_cell.length_c   1.000
_cell.angle_alpha   90.00
_cell.angle_beta   90.00
_cell.angle_gamma   90.00
#
_symmetry.space_group_name_H-M   'P 1'
#
loop_
_entity.id
_entity.type
_entity.pdbx_description
1 polymer ?
#
loop_
_entity_poly.entity_id
_entity_poly.type
_entity_poly.pdbx_seq_one_letter_code
_entity_poly.pdbx_strand_id
1 'polypeptide(L)'
;MSSGKEYTLDKIKQKHSFIEHSKFYKIYNEYDNECNIYSNVDACYKDTKGLLSSPSKENELLKKLYSNLYKIFSTLNNITNDYFVNNPINDEKLCYLCLKYWLYDQIITKDLEDGQIIALFEGWKNHIENEIIYKNLKPCKFYNLNKDEINNIRKVYALYTIFYENNKNWGSCNSDKCEYMDYFGEALDEFINGINSCSGKPSTDNYCKEFDEFVNLCKDKNQNAGISIYHEYMGYSPDGSNKYLLSVEKYKDKPLYIYLKDEKLLNFVKTSHFISTKNRTTIAATSVVGSAIGLSSIFYYFYKFTPFGSPLRKGKGKNIVNIDEDAHNSLFNTSETEQAPFKSRKYNVAYQSFSNS
;
A
#
# COMPACT_ATOMS: atom_id res chain seq x y z
N MET A 1 2.52 -23.03 0.93
CA MET A 1 3.22 -21.92 0.24
C MET A 1 3.12 -22.19 -1.24
N SER A 2 2.28 -21.44 -1.97
CA SER A 2 2.28 -21.49 -3.43
C SER A 2 3.68 -21.05 -3.90
N SER A 3 4.28 -21.79 -4.81
CA SER A 3 5.54 -21.37 -5.42
C SER A 3 5.30 -20.00 -6.06
N GLY A 4 6.11 -18.98 -5.75
CA GLY A 4 5.93 -17.63 -6.30
C GLY A 4 5.80 -17.60 -7.84
N LYS A 5 6.27 -18.65 -8.52
CA LYS A 5 6.06 -18.89 -9.95
C LYS A 5 4.60 -18.92 -10.38
N GLU A 6 3.61 -19.06 -9.50
CA GLU A 6 2.17 -19.01 -9.82
C GLU A 6 1.58 -17.59 -9.94
N TYR A 7 2.28 -16.60 -9.39
CA TYR A 7 1.91 -15.19 -9.40
C TYR A 7 2.73 -14.44 -10.46
N THR A 8 2.40 -14.64 -11.73
CA THR A 8 3.02 -13.93 -12.88
C THR A 8 1.91 -13.36 -13.75
N LEU A 9 2.17 -12.25 -14.45
CA LEU A 9 1.13 -11.61 -15.26
C LEU A 9 0.61 -12.51 -16.38
N ASP A 10 1.46 -13.34 -16.97
CA ASP A 10 1.03 -14.35 -17.94
C ASP A 10 0.09 -15.40 -17.35
N LYS A 11 0.34 -15.85 -16.12
CA LYS A 11 -0.58 -16.78 -15.44
C LYS A 11 -1.90 -16.12 -15.08
N ILE A 12 -1.85 -14.84 -14.68
CA ILE A 12 -3.06 -14.06 -14.43
C ILE A 12 -3.81 -13.87 -15.76
N LYS A 13 -3.14 -13.57 -16.87
CA LYS A 13 -3.75 -13.52 -18.22
C LYS A 13 -4.39 -14.83 -18.64
N GLN A 14 -3.71 -15.98 -18.44
CA GLN A 14 -4.26 -17.30 -18.81
C GLN A 14 -5.60 -17.57 -18.13
N LYS A 15 -5.78 -17.09 -16.90
CA LYS A 15 -7.06 -17.15 -16.18
C LYS A 15 -7.99 -16.00 -16.57
N HIS A 16 -7.45 -14.84 -16.95
CA HIS A 16 -8.20 -13.60 -17.15
C HIS A 16 -7.78 -12.88 -18.44
N SER A 17 -8.42 -13.26 -19.55
CA SER A 17 -8.10 -12.76 -20.89
C SER A 17 -8.22 -11.24 -21.03
N PHE A 18 -9.03 -10.55 -20.22
CA PHE A 18 -9.15 -9.09 -20.28
C PHE A 18 -7.82 -8.36 -20.03
N ILE A 19 -6.90 -8.98 -19.27
CA ILE A 19 -5.58 -8.42 -18.98
C ILE A 19 -4.77 -8.25 -20.26
N GLU A 20 -4.92 -9.15 -21.24
CA GLU A 20 -4.24 -9.08 -22.53
C GLU A 20 -4.52 -7.78 -23.28
N HIS A 21 -5.71 -7.21 -23.07
CA HIS A 21 -6.11 -5.96 -23.73
C HIS A 21 -5.66 -4.71 -22.97
N SER A 22 -5.16 -4.84 -21.74
CA SER A 22 -4.68 -3.72 -20.93
C SER A 22 -3.42 -3.11 -21.50
N LYS A 23 -3.29 -1.77 -21.45
CA LYS A 23 -2.07 -1.07 -21.87
C LYS A 23 -0.84 -1.57 -21.12
N PHE A 24 -1.00 -1.91 -19.84
CA PHE A 24 0.08 -2.49 -19.04
C PHE A 24 0.59 -3.80 -19.64
N TYR A 25 -0.29 -4.79 -19.89
CA TYR A 25 0.13 -6.09 -20.42
C TYR A 25 0.82 -5.96 -21.77
N LYS A 26 0.30 -5.08 -22.62
CA LYS A 26 0.88 -4.78 -23.93
C LYS A 26 2.30 -4.24 -23.86
N ILE A 27 2.58 -3.34 -22.90
CA ILE A 27 3.93 -2.83 -22.64
C ILE A 27 4.81 -3.94 -22.06
N TYR A 28 4.32 -4.68 -21.06
CA TYR A 28 5.04 -5.81 -20.45
C TYR A 28 5.44 -6.86 -21.50
N ASN A 29 4.52 -7.24 -22.38
CA ASN A 29 4.77 -8.24 -23.42
C ASN A 29 5.82 -7.77 -24.45
N GLU A 30 5.88 -6.48 -24.75
CA GLU A 30 6.92 -5.90 -25.62
C GLU A 30 8.33 -6.01 -25.00
N TYR A 31 8.43 -6.06 -23.67
CA TYR A 31 9.71 -6.22 -22.97
C TYR A 31 10.30 -7.63 -23.05
N ASP A 32 9.47 -8.62 -23.37
CA ASP A 32 9.94 -10.00 -23.59
C ASP A 32 10.48 -10.22 -25.00
N ASN A 33 10.08 -9.37 -25.96
CA ASN A 33 10.55 -9.45 -27.33
C ASN A 33 12.08 -9.39 -27.38
N GLU A 34 12.67 -10.39 -28.01
CA GLU A 34 14.11 -10.45 -28.19
C GLU A 34 14.61 -9.26 -29.00
N CYS A 35 15.78 -8.76 -28.61
CA CYS A 35 16.47 -7.84 -29.47
C CYS A 35 17.08 -8.62 -30.63
N ASN A 36 16.52 -8.42 -31.83
CA ASN A 36 16.94 -9.15 -33.03
C ASN A 36 17.86 -8.26 -33.89
N ILE A 37 18.90 -8.87 -34.48
CA ILE A 37 19.81 -8.21 -35.42
C ILE A 37 19.10 -7.82 -36.74
N TYR A 38 17.91 -8.36 -37.01
CA TYR A 38 17.11 -8.00 -38.18
C TYR A 38 16.04 -6.93 -37.91
N SER A 39 15.68 -6.70 -36.64
CA SER A 39 14.64 -5.73 -36.23
C SER A 39 14.94 -5.20 -34.83
N ASN A 40 14.97 -3.88 -34.64
CA ASN A 40 15.31 -3.21 -33.38
C ASN A 40 16.80 -3.30 -32.98
N VAL A 41 17.69 -3.38 -33.97
CA VAL A 41 19.17 -3.47 -33.79
C VAL A 41 19.75 -2.32 -32.98
N ASP A 42 19.13 -1.17 -33.11
CA ASP A 42 19.46 0.06 -32.39
C ASP A 42 19.19 -0.06 -30.89
N ALA A 43 18.16 -0.80 -30.49
CA ALA A 43 17.85 -1.11 -29.09
C ALA A 43 18.72 -2.22 -28.50
N CYS A 44 19.53 -2.92 -29.28
CA CYS A 44 20.33 -4.03 -28.74
C CYS A 44 21.53 -3.52 -27.96
N TYR A 45 21.79 -4.16 -26.81
CA TYR A 45 23.02 -3.90 -26.07
C TYR A 45 24.23 -4.26 -26.94
N LYS A 46 25.09 -3.28 -27.20
CA LYS A 46 26.33 -3.44 -27.97
C LYS A 46 27.49 -3.57 -27.00
N ASP A 47 27.95 -4.81 -26.81
CA ASP A 47 29.06 -5.08 -25.91
C ASP A 47 30.40 -4.66 -26.53
N THR A 48 30.67 -3.36 -26.51
CA THR A 48 31.88 -2.77 -27.09
C THR A 48 33.11 -2.93 -26.19
N LYS A 49 32.92 -3.26 -24.91
CA LYS A 49 33.97 -3.31 -23.87
C LYS A 49 34.12 -4.69 -23.22
N GLY A 50 33.34 -5.68 -23.64
CA GLY A 50 33.35 -7.02 -23.06
C GLY A 50 32.68 -7.13 -21.68
N LEU A 51 31.92 -6.11 -21.26
CA LEU A 51 31.45 -5.96 -19.87
C LEU A 51 30.37 -6.97 -19.49
N LEU A 52 29.55 -7.40 -20.46
CA LEU A 52 28.49 -8.38 -20.26
C LEU A 52 28.68 -9.60 -21.19
N SER A 53 29.94 -9.91 -21.54
CA SER A 53 30.27 -10.95 -22.53
C SER A 53 30.09 -12.37 -22.00
N SER A 54 30.16 -12.57 -20.69
CA SER A 54 29.97 -13.90 -20.10
C SER A 54 28.51 -14.36 -20.25
N PRO A 55 28.25 -15.56 -20.78
CA PRO A 55 26.90 -16.10 -20.90
C PRO A 55 26.39 -16.55 -19.53
N SER A 56 25.66 -15.66 -18.85
CA SER A 56 25.01 -15.94 -17.57
C SER A 56 23.60 -15.35 -17.54
N LYS A 57 22.72 -15.91 -16.69
CA LYS A 57 21.31 -15.49 -16.60
C LYS A 57 21.18 -14.00 -16.28
N GLU A 58 22.00 -13.50 -15.37
CA GLU A 58 22.02 -12.10 -14.98
C GLU A 58 22.54 -11.18 -16.10
N ASN A 59 23.55 -11.60 -16.88
CA ASN A 59 24.06 -10.81 -18.00
C ASN A 59 23.05 -10.76 -19.16
N GLU A 60 22.37 -11.87 -19.44
CA GLU A 60 21.27 -11.90 -20.41
C GLU A 60 20.13 -10.97 -19.99
N LEU A 61 19.76 -10.99 -18.70
CA LEU A 61 18.71 -10.13 -18.18
C LEU A 61 19.11 -8.65 -18.18
N LEU A 62 20.38 -8.33 -17.90
CA LEU A 62 20.93 -6.96 -18.02
C LEU A 62 20.87 -6.44 -19.46
N LYS A 63 21.25 -7.25 -20.44
CA LYS A 63 21.16 -6.88 -21.86
C LYS A 63 19.72 -6.59 -22.28
N LYS A 64 18.76 -7.39 -21.82
CA LYS A 64 17.34 -7.15 -22.05
C LYS A 64 16.85 -5.88 -21.34
N LEU A 65 17.25 -5.66 -20.09
CA LEU A 65 16.91 -4.46 -19.33
C LEU A 65 17.41 -3.19 -20.04
N TYR A 66 18.65 -3.18 -20.52
CA TYR A 66 19.20 -2.10 -21.36
C TYR A 66 18.32 -1.85 -22.59
N SER A 67 17.97 -2.92 -23.31
CA SER A 67 17.16 -2.82 -24.52
C SER A 67 15.79 -2.22 -24.26
N ASN A 68 15.11 -2.69 -23.21
CA ASN A 68 13.79 -2.20 -22.82
C ASN A 68 13.83 -0.74 -22.39
N LEU A 69 14.86 -0.33 -21.66
CA LEU A 69 15.09 1.09 -21.36
C LEU A 69 15.25 1.89 -22.65
N TYR A 70 16.13 1.48 -23.56
CA TYR A 70 16.32 2.16 -24.84
C TYR A 70 14.99 2.33 -25.60
N LYS A 71 14.19 1.25 -25.71
CA LYS A 71 12.86 1.31 -26.36
C LYS A 71 11.98 2.40 -25.75
N ILE A 72 11.89 2.47 -24.42
CA ILE A 72 11.11 3.48 -23.69
C ILE A 72 11.63 4.88 -24.02
N PHE A 73 12.94 5.13 -23.87
CA PHE A 73 13.52 6.45 -24.04
C PHE A 73 13.41 6.96 -25.47
N SER A 74 13.67 6.09 -26.45
CA SER A 74 13.56 6.43 -27.86
C SER A 74 12.12 6.80 -28.23
N THR A 75 11.15 6.09 -27.66
CA THR A 75 9.73 6.37 -27.91
C THR A 75 9.26 7.65 -27.25
N LEU A 76 9.56 7.85 -25.95
CA LEU A 76 9.12 9.03 -25.21
C LEU A 76 9.81 10.33 -25.69
N ASN A 77 11.01 10.24 -26.25
CA ASN A 77 11.70 11.38 -26.88
C ASN A 77 11.31 11.59 -28.36
N ASN A 78 10.36 10.81 -28.90
CA ASN A 78 9.96 10.85 -30.31
C ASN A 78 11.15 10.63 -31.29
N ILE A 79 12.14 9.83 -30.90
CA ILE A 79 13.24 9.42 -31.77
C ILE A 79 12.75 8.39 -32.79
N THR A 80 11.99 7.40 -32.31
CA THR A 80 11.29 6.39 -33.12
C THR A 80 10.02 5.96 -32.39
N ASN A 81 9.00 5.52 -33.12
CA ASN A 81 7.79 4.90 -32.60
C ASN A 81 7.67 3.40 -32.95
N ASP A 82 8.75 2.80 -33.46
CA ASP A 82 8.75 1.45 -34.04
C ASP A 82 8.52 0.33 -33.00
N TYR A 83 8.80 0.59 -31.72
CA TYR A 83 8.70 -0.43 -30.66
C TYR A 83 7.29 -0.58 -30.10
N PHE A 84 6.52 0.50 -30.06
CA PHE A 84 5.19 0.51 -29.42
C PHE A 84 4.09 0.92 -30.41
N VAL A 85 4.25 0.60 -31.70
CA VAL A 85 3.35 1.03 -32.80
C VAL A 85 1.87 0.79 -32.49
N ASN A 86 1.54 -0.41 -32.02
CA ASN A 86 0.15 -0.79 -31.72
C ASN A 86 -0.35 -0.28 -30.36
N ASN A 87 0.56 0.22 -29.51
CA ASN A 87 0.29 0.58 -28.12
C ASN A 87 1.10 1.81 -27.73
N PRO A 88 0.84 2.98 -28.35
CA PRO A 88 1.67 4.16 -28.15
C PRO A 88 1.79 4.51 -26.68
N ILE A 89 3.04 4.64 -26.23
CA ILE A 89 3.37 5.02 -24.86
C ILE A 89 3.63 6.52 -24.77
N ASN A 90 2.99 7.15 -23.79
CA ASN A 90 3.11 8.58 -23.48
C ASN A 90 3.13 8.85 -21.97
N ASP A 91 3.02 7.79 -21.15
CA ASP A 91 3.05 7.84 -19.70
C ASP A 91 4.36 7.19 -19.24
N GLU A 92 5.37 8.03 -18.99
CA GLU A 92 6.70 7.61 -18.53
C GLU A 92 6.60 6.76 -17.25
N LYS A 93 5.73 7.13 -16.32
CA LYS A 93 5.56 6.43 -15.04
C LYS A 93 5.03 5.03 -15.25
N LEU A 94 4.03 4.86 -16.14
CA LEU A 94 3.52 3.55 -16.50
C LEU A 94 4.61 2.67 -17.14
N CYS A 95 5.45 3.24 -18.01
CA CYS A 95 6.51 2.48 -18.68
C CYS A 95 7.53 1.94 -17.68
N TYR A 96 7.97 2.77 -16.73
CA TYR A 96 8.91 2.37 -15.67
C TYR A 96 8.29 1.38 -14.69
N LEU A 97 7.01 1.56 -14.38
CA LEU A 97 6.26 0.61 -13.57
C LEU A 97 6.26 -0.78 -14.21
N CYS A 98 5.90 -0.85 -15.49
CA CYS A 98 5.90 -2.09 -16.26
C CYS A 98 7.29 -2.71 -16.29
N LEU A 99 8.34 -1.88 -16.44
CA LEU A 99 9.71 -2.35 -16.54
C LEU A 99 10.22 -2.94 -15.22
N LYS A 100 9.91 -2.29 -14.09
CA LYS A 100 10.22 -2.81 -12.75
C LYS A 100 9.51 -4.12 -12.49
N TYR A 101 8.20 -4.16 -12.75
CA TYR A 101 7.43 -5.39 -12.63
C TYR A 101 8.02 -6.51 -13.50
N TRP A 102 8.30 -6.23 -14.78
CA TRP A 102 8.92 -7.17 -15.71
C TRP A 102 10.26 -7.69 -15.17
N LEU A 103 11.15 -6.82 -14.72
CA LEU A 103 12.46 -7.23 -14.21
C LEU A 103 12.30 -8.19 -13.02
N TYR A 104 11.46 -7.84 -12.05
CA TYR A 104 11.23 -8.67 -10.87
C TYR A 104 10.54 -9.99 -11.20
N ASP A 105 9.61 -9.99 -12.17
CA ASP A 105 8.98 -11.20 -12.65
C ASP A 105 9.99 -12.12 -13.36
N GLN A 106 10.87 -11.57 -14.20
CA GLN A 106 11.94 -12.31 -14.86
C GLN A 106 12.94 -12.93 -13.86
N ILE A 107 13.32 -12.20 -12.80
CA ILE A 107 14.20 -12.72 -11.75
C ILE A 107 13.63 -13.98 -11.10
N ILE A 108 12.33 -13.96 -10.76
CA ILE A 108 11.68 -15.08 -10.08
C ILE A 108 11.36 -16.23 -11.04
N THR A 109 10.90 -15.93 -12.25
CA THR A 109 10.54 -16.96 -13.25
C THR A 109 11.76 -17.70 -13.79
N LYS A 110 12.87 -17.00 -14.03
CA LYS A 110 14.16 -17.61 -14.42
C LYS A 110 14.91 -18.26 -13.26
N ASP A 111 14.38 -18.13 -12.06
CA ASP A 111 14.91 -18.71 -10.83
C ASP A 111 16.39 -18.35 -10.63
N LEU A 112 16.65 -17.04 -10.58
CA LEU A 112 17.99 -16.55 -10.28
C LEU A 112 18.34 -16.88 -8.82
N GLU A 113 19.59 -17.22 -8.60
CA GLU A 113 20.20 -17.41 -7.29
C GLU A 113 20.58 -16.07 -6.66
N ASP A 114 20.74 -16.00 -5.34
CA ASP A 114 21.02 -14.75 -4.63
C ASP A 114 22.30 -14.07 -5.15
N GLY A 115 23.35 -14.83 -5.45
CA GLY A 115 24.57 -14.30 -6.06
C GLY A 115 24.35 -13.69 -7.44
N GLN A 116 23.46 -14.27 -8.25
CA GLN A 116 23.08 -13.75 -9.56
C GLN A 116 22.25 -12.48 -9.44
N ILE A 117 21.37 -12.39 -8.43
CA ILE A 117 20.58 -11.19 -8.14
C ILE A 117 21.48 -10.04 -7.72
N ILE A 118 22.47 -10.29 -6.85
CA ILE A 118 23.47 -9.29 -6.46
C ILE A 118 24.23 -8.79 -7.69
N ALA A 119 24.75 -9.72 -8.51
CA ALA A 119 25.48 -9.39 -9.73
C ALA A 119 24.61 -8.62 -10.74
N LEU A 120 23.31 -8.92 -10.83
CA LEU A 120 22.36 -8.19 -11.65
C LEU A 120 22.29 -6.70 -11.24
N PHE A 121 22.07 -6.40 -9.96
CA PHE A 121 21.94 -5.01 -9.50
C PHE A 121 23.27 -4.25 -9.54
N GLU A 122 24.39 -4.92 -9.27
CA GLU A 122 25.72 -4.33 -9.43
C GLU A 122 26.01 -4.02 -10.90
N GLY A 123 25.70 -4.96 -11.80
CA GLY A 123 25.86 -4.78 -13.24
C GLY A 123 24.98 -3.65 -13.79
N TRP A 124 23.74 -3.53 -13.30
CA TRP A 124 22.87 -2.39 -13.61
C TRP A 124 23.56 -1.07 -13.26
N LYS A 125 24.01 -0.92 -12.01
CA LYS A 125 24.62 0.31 -11.51
C LYS A 125 25.92 0.67 -12.22
N ASN A 126 26.75 -0.33 -12.48
CA ASN A 126 28.10 -0.11 -13.01
C ASN A 126 28.13 0.03 -14.54
N HIS A 127 27.20 -0.61 -15.25
CA HIS A 127 27.29 -0.76 -16.71
C HIS A 127 26.11 -0.16 -17.47
N ILE A 128 24.94 0.03 -16.86
CA ILE A 128 23.76 0.51 -17.57
C ILE A 128 23.33 1.91 -17.09
N GLU A 129 23.23 2.12 -15.78
CA GLU A 129 22.69 3.35 -15.19
C GLU A 129 23.38 4.61 -15.75
N ASN A 130 24.70 4.56 -15.93
CA ASN A 130 25.51 5.68 -16.42
C ASN A 130 25.69 5.73 -17.95
N GLU A 131 25.49 4.61 -18.66
CA GLU A 131 25.74 4.54 -20.11
C GLU A 131 24.55 5.03 -20.95
N ILE A 132 23.33 4.96 -20.42
CA ILE A 132 22.17 5.47 -21.14
C ILE A 132 22.05 6.97 -20.89
N ILE A 133 22.33 7.77 -21.93
CA ILE A 133 22.17 9.22 -21.90
C ILE A 133 20.68 9.55 -22.05
N TYR A 134 19.99 9.68 -20.92
CA TYR A 134 18.59 10.09 -20.87
C TYR A 134 18.47 11.60 -21.14
N LYS A 135 18.45 12.01 -22.41
CA LYS A 135 18.11 13.40 -22.74
C LYS A 135 16.70 13.66 -22.21
N ASN A 136 16.59 14.52 -21.19
CA ASN A 136 15.34 15.06 -20.63
C ASN A 136 14.45 14.14 -19.78
N LEU A 137 14.73 12.83 -19.67
CA LEU A 137 13.94 11.90 -18.87
C LEU A 137 14.67 11.50 -17.59
N LYS A 138 13.92 11.32 -16.50
CA LYS A 138 14.53 10.91 -15.23
C LYS A 138 14.83 9.40 -15.31
N PRO A 139 16.04 8.94 -14.99
CA PRO A 139 16.35 7.53 -15.03
C PRO A 139 15.41 6.71 -14.14
N CYS A 140 14.92 5.59 -14.67
CA CYS A 140 14.31 4.54 -13.86
C CYS A 140 15.34 4.02 -12.87
N LYS A 141 15.02 4.05 -11.57
CA LYS A 141 15.92 3.59 -10.52
C LYS A 141 15.58 2.16 -10.10
N PHE A 142 16.62 1.36 -9.90
CA PHE A 142 16.50 0.01 -9.37
C PHE A 142 17.33 -0.09 -8.09
N TYR A 143 16.70 -0.56 -7.02
CA TYR A 143 17.37 -0.78 -5.74
C TYR A 143 17.81 -2.24 -5.62
N ASN A 144 18.92 -2.49 -4.92
CA ASN A 144 19.42 -3.84 -4.69
C ASN A 144 18.54 -4.54 -3.65
N LEU A 145 17.65 -5.42 -4.12
CA LEU A 145 16.68 -6.18 -3.34
C LEU A 145 17.09 -7.66 -3.29
N ASN A 146 16.80 -8.34 -2.19
CA ASN A 146 16.95 -9.79 -2.12
C ASN A 146 15.76 -10.53 -2.78
N LYS A 147 15.88 -11.85 -2.95
CA LYS A 147 14.86 -12.66 -3.64
C LYS A 147 13.47 -12.59 -3.00
N ASP A 148 13.38 -12.58 -1.67
CA ASP A 148 12.10 -12.48 -0.95
C ASP A 148 11.49 -11.09 -1.10
N GLU A 149 12.30 -10.04 -0.99
CA GLU A 149 11.90 -8.65 -1.22
C GLU A 149 11.37 -8.45 -2.65
N ILE A 150 12.05 -9.01 -3.65
CA ILE A 150 11.62 -9.03 -5.05
C ILE A 150 10.29 -9.76 -5.20
N ASN A 151 10.15 -10.92 -4.55
CA ASN A 151 8.93 -11.70 -4.61
C ASN A 151 7.72 -10.97 -3.99
N ASN A 152 7.94 -10.20 -2.93
CA ASN A 152 6.89 -9.42 -2.28
C ASN A 152 6.55 -8.16 -3.08
N ILE A 153 7.56 -7.38 -3.48
CA ILE A 153 7.31 -6.10 -4.16
C ILE A 153 6.67 -6.29 -5.54
N ARG A 154 7.00 -7.35 -6.28
CA ARG A 154 6.35 -7.61 -7.57
C ARG A 154 4.86 -7.92 -7.43
N LYS A 155 4.44 -8.54 -6.32
CA LYS A 155 3.01 -8.75 -6.03
C LYS A 155 2.35 -7.39 -5.82
N VAL A 156 2.96 -6.52 -5.02
CA VAL A 156 2.48 -5.14 -4.81
C VAL A 156 2.36 -4.39 -6.14
N TYR A 157 3.37 -4.48 -7.02
CA TYR A 157 3.31 -3.89 -8.36
C TYR A 157 2.17 -4.43 -9.21
N ALA A 158 1.88 -5.73 -9.12
CA ALA A 158 0.75 -6.33 -9.82
C ALA A 158 -0.61 -5.79 -9.36
N LEU A 159 -0.76 -5.26 -8.14
CA LEU A 159 -1.99 -4.56 -7.73
C LEU A 159 -2.30 -3.45 -8.72
N TYR A 160 -1.31 -2.60 -8.99
CA TYR A 160 -1.49 -1.48 -9.89
C TYR A 160 -1.80 -1.97 -11.30
N THR A 161 -1.14 -3.02 -11.78
CA THR A 161 -1.40 -3.66 -13.07
C THR A 161 -2.83 -4.15 -13.22
N ILE A 162 -3.32 -4.91 -12.24
CA ILE A 162 -4.68 -5.48 -12.26
C ILE A 162 -5.71 -4.36 -12.41
N PHE A 163 -5.46 -3.20 -11.81
CA PHE A 163 -6.42 -2.11 -11.76
C PHE A 163 -6.20 -0.98 -12.78
N TYR A 164 -5.06 -0.95 -13.48
CA TYR A 164 -4.79 0.11 -14.44
C TYR A 164 -5.65 -0.07 -15.69
N GLU A 165 -6.50 0.91 -16.00
CA GLU A 165 -7.44 0.93 -17.14
C GLU A 165 -8.49 -0.20 -17.19
N ASN A 166 -8.48 -1.14 -16.23
CA ASN A 166 -9.36 -2.31 -16.27
C ASN A 166 -10.74 -2.09 -15.63
N ASN A 167 -11.01 -0.94 -15.01
CA ASN A 167 -12.18 -0.64 -14.14
C ASN A 167 -13.58 -0.93 -14.72
N LYS A 168 -13.71 -1.28 -16.01
CA LYS A 168 -14.99 -1.57 -16.69
C LYS A 168 -15.17 -3.03 -17.11
N ASN A 169 -14.11 -3.82 -17.11
CA ASN A 169 -14.08 -5.16 -17.69
C ASN A 169 -13.80 -6.26 -16.66
N TRP A 170 -14.05 -5.96 -15.38
CA TRP A 170 -13.92 -6.94 -14.32
C TRP A 170 -15.02 -7.96 -14.54
N GLY A 171 -14.64 -9.23 -14.72
CA GLY A 171 -15.58 -10.33 -14.91
C GLY A 171 -16.66 -10.36 -13.82
N SER A 172 -17.63 -11.27 -13.94
CA SER A 172 -18.72 -11.35 -12.97
C SER A 172 -18.21 -11.64 -11.55
N CYS A 173 -18.13 -10.61 -10.72
CA CYS A 173 -18.06 -10.73 -9.27
C CYS A 173 -19.47 -10.99 -8.74
N ASN A 174 -19.67 -12.13 -8.07
CA ASN A 174 -20.82 -12.34 -7.20
C ASN A 174 -20.41 -12.17 -5.73
N SER A 175 -21.35 -12.30 -4.80
CA SER A 175 -21.15 -12.07 -3.36
C SER A 175 -19.97 -12.86 -2.76
N ASP A 176 -19.65 -14.02 -3.35
CA ASP A 176 -18.77 -15.02 -2.71
C ASP A 176 -17.58 -15.43 -3.58
N LYS A 177 -17.53 -14.99 -4.85
CA LYS A 177 -16.47 -15.38 -5.78
C LYS A 177 -16.23 -14.31 -6.84
N CYS A 178 -14.96 -13.96 -6.95
CA CYS A 178 -14.42 -13.14 -8.02
C CYS A 178 -13.15 -13.82 -8.51
N GLU A 179 -13.05 -14.04 -9.81
CA GLU A 179 -12.07 -14.95 -10.41
C GLU A 179 -10.60 -14.51 -10.20
N TYR A 180 -10.36 -13.23 -9.97
CA TYR A 180 -9.06 -12.57 -9.91
C TYR A 180 -8.62 -12.18 -8.48
N MET A 181 -9.42 -12.53 -7.46
CA MET A 181 -9.25 -11.97 -6.11
C MET A 181 -8.19 -12.63 -5.26
N ASP A 182 -7.81 -13.88 -5.51
CA ASP A 182 -6.70 -14.50 -4.75
C ASP A 182 -5.40 -13.75 -5.05
N TYR A 183 -5.17 -13.40 -6.31
CA TYR A 183 -4.03 -12.58 -6.72
C TYR A 183 -4.09 -11.19 -6.06
N PHE A 184 -5.23 -10.52 -6.19
CA PHE A 184 -5.41 -9.21 -5.59
C PHE A 184 -5.25 -9.22 -4.06
N GLY A 185 -5.88 -10.17 -3.38
CA GLY A 185 -5.86 -10.29 -1.93
C GLY A 185 -4.47 -10.55 -1.39
N GLU A 186 -3.72 -11.48 -1.99
CA GLU A 186 -2.32 -11.71 -1.64
C GLU A 186 -1.48 -10.44 -1.82
N ALA A 187 -1.64 -9.74 -2.95
CA ALA A 187 -0.84 -8.56 -3.19
C ALA A 187 -1.22 -7.38 -2.29
N LEU A 188 -2.48 -7.30 -1.87
CA LEU A 188 -2.96 -6.32 -0.90
C LEU A 188 -2.38 -6.61 0.48
N ASP A 189 -2.34 -7.87 0.90
CA ASP A 189 -1.68 -8.27 2.15
C ASP A 189 -0.19 -7.91 2.12
N GLU A 190 0.51 -8.17 1.01
CA GLU A 190 1.91 -7.73 0.85
C GLU A 190 2.07 -6.21 0.88
N PHE A 191 1.12 -5.47 0.30
CA PHE A 191 1.14 -4.02 0.34
C PHE A 191 1.00 -3.50 1.78
N ILE A 192 0.04 -4.03 2.55
CA ILE A 192 -0.13 -3.69 3.97
C ILE A 192 1.09 -4.12 4.79
N ASN A 193 1.68 -5.28 4.51
CA ASN A 193 2.93 -5.72 5.15
C ASN A 193 4.11 -4.79 4.80
N GLY A 194 4.16 -4.26 3.58
CA GLY A 194 5.12 -3.23 3.16
C GLY A 194 4.97 -1.94 3.98
N ILE A 195 3.75 -1.44 4.16
CA ILE A 195 3.48 -0.26 5.02
C ILE A 195 4.01 -0.50 6.44
N ASN A 196 3.68 -1.65 7.02
CA ASN A 196 4.05 -1.97 8.40
C ASN A 196 5.57 -2.14 8.56
N SER A 197 6.21 -2.89 7.66
CA SER A 197 7.65 -3.17 7.71
C SER A 197 8.49 -1.93 7.45
N CYS A 198 8.05 -1.03 6.57
CA CYS A 198 8.78 0.19 6.24
C CYS A 198 8.53 1.38 7.17
N SER A 199 7.55 1.30 8.07
CA SER A 199 7.27 2.37 9.03
C SER A 199 8.34 2.54 10.11
N GLY A 200 9.07 1.47 10.45
CA GLY A 200 10.15 1.49 11.45
C GLY A 200 11.56 1.40 10.89
N LYS A 201 11.70 1.28 9.57
CA LYS A 201 13.00 1.10 8.89
C LYS A 201 13.64 2.44 8.52
N PRO A 202 14.99 2.52 8.46
CA PRO A 202 15.68 3.73 8.03
C PRO A 202 15.38 4.03 6.55
N SER A 203 15.44 5.30 6.17
CA SER A 203 15.25 5.76 4.78
C SER A 203 16.30 5.23 3.79
N THR A 204 17.34 4.57 4.28
CA THR A 204 18.40 3.95 3.48
C THR A 204 18.08 2.53 3.02
N ASP A 205 17.10 1.86 3.63
CA ASP A 205 16.68 0.50 3.27
C ASP A 205 16.17 0.43 1.82
N ASN A 206 16.73 -0.50 1.03
CA ASN A 206 16.47 -0.58 -0.40
C ASN A 206 15.04 -1.02 -0.73
N TYR A 207 14.50 -1.99 0.02
CA TYR A 207 13.12 -2.41 -0.14
C TYR A 207 12.16 -1.26 0.17
N CYS A 208 12.40 -0.51 1.24
CA CYS A 208 11.54 0.62 1.58
C CYS A 208 11.64 1.78 0.61
N LYS A 209 12.80 2.02 -0.03
CA LYS A 209 12.89 2.97 -1.13
C LYS A 209 12.07 2.54 -2.35
N GLU A 210 12.14 1.26 -2.73
CA GLU A 210 11.33 0.72 -3.82
C GLU A 210 9.83 0.80 -3.49
N PHE A 211 9.46 0.44 -2.26
CA PHE A 211 8.09 0.53 -1.76
C PHE A 211 7.58 1.97 -1.70
N ASP A 212 8.41 2.93 -1.29
CA ASP A 212 8.09 4.36 -1.31
C ASP A 212 7.77 4.86 -2.71
N GLU A 213 8.51 4.40 -3.73
CA GLU A 213 8.21 4.76 -5.12
C GLU A 213 6.83 4.26 -5.55
N PHE A 214 6.46 3.02 -5.18
CA PHE A 214 5.12 2.50 -5.41
C PHE A 214 4.03 3.30 -4.68
N VAL A 215 4.25 3.62 -3.39
CA VAL A 215 3.30 4.42 -2.60
C VAL A 215 3.12 5.81 -3.22
N ASN A 216 4.20 6.44 -3.68
CA ASN A 216 4.14 7.75 -4.32
C ASN A 216 3.44 7.71 -5.67
N LEU A 217 3.63 6.65 -6.46
CA LEU A 217 2.86 6.44 -7.70
C LEU A 217 1.35 6.43 -7.43
N CYS A 218 0.92 5.79 -6.34
CA CYS A 218 -0.50 5.73 -5.98
C CYS A 218 -1.06 7.06 -5.45
N LYS A 219 -0.20 8.03 -5.09
CA LYS A 219 -0.63 9.39 -4.69
C LYS A 219 -0.92 10.29 -5.88
N ASP A 220 -0.28 10.02 -7.01
CA ASP A 220 -0.49 10.80 -8.21
C ASP A 220 -1.92 10.60 -8.72
N LYS A 221 -2.61 11.71 -9.00
CA LYS A 221 -3.95 11.66 -9.58
C LYS A 221 -3.87 11.04 -10.98
N ASN A 222 -4.14 9.74 -11.06
CA ASN A 222 -4.20 9.01 -12.31
C ASN A 222 -5.63 8.50 -12.52
N GLN A 223 -6.29 8.96 -13.58
CA GLN A 223 -7.65 8.54 -13.93
C GLN A 223 -7.72 7.04 -14.29
N ASN A 224 -6.59 6.45 -14.67
CA ASN A 224 -6.48 5.05 -15.03
C ASN A 224 -6.19 4.12 -13.85
N ALA A 225 -5.56 4.61 -12.77
CA ALA A 225 -5.22 3.77 -11.61
C ALA A 225 -6.47 3.40 -10.79
N GLY A 226 -6.73 2.12 -10.52
CA GLY A 226 -7.87 1.73 -9.66
C GLY A 226 -7.60 1.73 -8.16
N ILE A 227 -6.36 2.04 -7.75
CA ILE A 227 -5.97 2.33 -6.36
C ILE A 227 -5.42 3.76 -6.26
N SER A 228 -5.78 4.47 -5.20
CA SER A 228 -5.26 5.81 -4.91
C SER A 228 -4.99 5.98 -3.41
N ILE A 229 -3.97 6.78 -3.07
CA ILE A 229 -3.50 6.96 -1.69
C ILE A 229 -3.36 8.44 -1.36
N TYR A 230 -3.82 8.83 -0.17
CA TYR A 230 -3.74 10.22 0.32
C TYR A 230 -3.26 10.29 1.77
N HIS A 231 -2.67 11.42 2.14
CA HIS A 231 -2.34 11.73 3.53
C HIS A 231 -3.50 12.33 4.32
N GLU A 232 -4.58 12.66 3.64
CA GLU A 232 -5.78 13.26 4.23
C GLU A 232 -6.99 12.51 3.71
N TYR A 233 -8.07 12.58 4.49
CA TYR A 233 -9.34 12.04 4.04
C TYR A 233 -9.84 12.85 2.85
N MET A 234 -9.84 12.23 1.68
CA MET A 234 -10.48 12.77 0.49
C MET A 234 -11.91 12.26 0.53
N GLY A 235 -12.89 13.15 0.71
CA GLY A 235 -14.29 12.80 0.54
C GLY A 235 -14.59 12.33 -0.89
N TYR A 236 -15.88 12.24 -1.23
CA TYR A 236 -16.29 11.88 -2.59
C TYR A 236 -15.68 12.83 -3.65
N SER A 237 -15.01 12.27 -4.66
CA SER A 237 -14.48 13.03 -5.80
C SER A 237 -15.38 12.89 -7.03
N PRO A 238 -15.69 13.99 -7.75
CA PRO A 238 -16.51 13.95 -8.97
C PRO A 238 -15.94 13.07 -10.10
N ASP A 239 -14.61 12.91 -10.15
CA ASP A 239 -13.91 12.09 -11.16
C ASP A 239 -13.86 10.59 -10.80
N GLY A 240 -14.46 10.20 -9.67
CA GLY A 240 -14.50 8.82 -9.20
C GLY A 240 -13.16 8.27 -8.68
N SER A 241 -12.11 9.10 -8.55
CA SER A 241 -10.79 8.64 -8.13
C SER A 241 -10.70 8.17 -6.68
N ASN A 242 -11.53 8.72 -5.79
CA ASN A 242 -11.53 8.43 -4.34
C ASN A 242 -12.88 7.91 -3.88
N LYS A 243 -13.48 7.03 -4.69
CA LYS A 243 -14.89 6.68 -4.53
C LYS A 243 -15.15 5.82 -3.30
N TYR A 244 -14.25 4.90 -2.98
CA TYR A 244 -14.44 3.93 -1.90
C TYR A 244 -13.21 3.81 -1.00
N LEU A 245 -13.33 4.24 0.26
CA LEU A 245 -12.28 4.07 1.27
C LEU A 245 -12.15 2.58 1.63
N LEU A 246 -10.95 2.03 1.43
CA LEU A 246 -10.61 0.65 1.76
C LEU A 246 -10.11 0.51 3.19
N SER A 247 -9.02 1.21 3.52
CA SER A 247 -8.39 1.18 4.84
C SER A 247 -7.66 2.48 5.15
N VAL A 248 -7.35 2.68 6.43
CA VAL A 248 -6.52 3.78 6.91
C VAL A 248 -5.36 3.16 7.68
N GLU A 249 -4.16 3.31 7.15
CA GLU A 249 -2.94 2.78 7.75
C GLU A 249 -2.04 3.91 8.24
N LYS A 250 -1.14 3.62 9.19
CA LYS A 250 -0.12 4.58 9.62
C LYS A 250 1.18 4.27 8.87
N TYR A 251 1.71 5.23 8.11
CA TYR A 251 2.97 5.10 7.39
C TYR A 251 3.86 6.31 7.66
N LYS A 252 5.06 6.07 8.21
CA LYS A 252 6.03 7.13 8.54
C LYS A 252 5.40 8.30 9.31
N ASP A 253 4.69 7.93 10.38
CA ASP A 253 3.97 8.84 11.27
C ASP A 253 2.86 9.69 10.65
N LYS A 254 2.43 9.36 9.43
CA LYS A 254 1.30 10.00 8.77
C LYS A 254 0.21 8.96 8.47
N PRO A 255 -1.06 9.35 8.53
CA PRO A 255 -2.12 8.50 8.01
C PRO A 255 -1.95 8.34 6.49
N LEU A 256 -2.25 7.14 6.00
CA LEU A 256 -2.45 6.81 4.60
C LEU A 256 -3.88 6.32 4.43
N TYR A 257 -4.68 7.12 3.73
CA TYR A 257 -6.02 6.77 3.32
C TYR A 257 -5.92 6.07 1.96
N ILE A 258 -6.27 4.79 1.92
CA ILE A 258 -6.19 3.95 0.73
C ILE A 258 -7.60 3.81 0.15
N TYR A 259 -7.76 4.17 -1.12
CA TYR A 259 -9.04 4.16 -1.82
C TYR A 259 -8.99 3.21 -3.02
N LEU A 260 -10.17 2.67 -3.34
CA LEU A 260 -10.45 1.90 -4.55
C LEU A 260 -11.47 2.65 -5.40
N LYS A 261 -11.37 2.48 -6.72
CA LYS A 261 -12.33 3.06 -7.67
C LYS A 261 -13.63 2.26 -7.83
N ASP A 262 -13.65 1.01 -7.38
CA ASP A 262 -14.76 0.08 -7.64
C ASP A 262 -15.37 -0.51 -6.35
N GLU A 263 -16.69 -0.58 -6.34
CA GLU A 263 -17.50 -0.98 -5.19
C GLU A 263 -17.51 -2.49 -4.96
N LYS A 264 -17.53 -3.28 -6.03
CA LYS A 264 -17.62 -4.74 -5.94
C LYS A 264 -16.34 -5.29 -5.31
N LEU A 265 -15.20 -4.73 -5.69
CA LEU A 265 -13.92 -5.03 -5.06
C LEU A 265 -13.92 -4.64 -3.58
N LEU A 266 -14.35 -3.42 -3.24
CA LEU A 266 -14.43 -2.99 -1.84
C LEU A 266 -15.25 -3.97 -0.99
N ASN A 267 -16.44 -4.33 -1.48
CA ASN A 267 -17.36 -5.23 -0.78
C ASN A 267 -16.73 -6.61 -0.59
N PHE A 268 -16.06 -7.15 -1.60
CA PHE A 268 -15.35 -8.42 -1.50
C PHE A 268 -14.19 -8.37 -0.51
N VAL A 269 -13.33 -7.33 -0.55
CA VAL A 269 -12.19 -7.26 0.40
C VAL A 269 -12.70 -7.31 1.83
N LYS A 270 -13.78 -6.57 2.12
CA LYS A 270 -14.41 -6.54 3.45
C LYS A 270 -15.01 -7.88 3.88
N THR A 271 -15.49 -8.69 2.95
CA THR A 271 -16.11 -10.01 3.24
C THR A 271 -15.13 -11.18 3.13
N SER A 272 -13.96 -10.98 2.52
CA SER A 272 -12.92 -11.99 2.34
C SER A 272 -12.05 -12.16 3.59
N HIS A 273 -11.21 -13.20 3.64
CA HIS A 273 -10.23 -13.37 4.72
C HIS A 273 -9.10 -12.33 4.68
N PHE A 274 -8.87 -11.73 3.51
CA PHE A 274 -7.95 -10.62 3.30
C PHE A 274 -8.45 -9.41 4.09
N ILE A 275 -7.59 -8.76 4.87
CA ILE A 275 -7.92 -7.62 5.76
C ILE A 275 -8.90 -7.91 6.91
N SER A 276 -9.91 -8.79 6.77
CA SER A 276 -10.97 -9.00 7.77
C SER A 276 -10.48 -9.57 9.12
N THR A 277 -9.31 -10.21 9.15
CA THR A 277 -8.71 -10.74 10.39
C THR A 277 -7.91 -9.69 11.16
N LYS A 278 -7.48 -8.58 10.53
CA LYS A 278 -6.67 -7.54 11.19
C LYS A 278 -7.48 -6.37 11.75
N ASN A 279 -8.60 -5.99 11.13
CA ASN A 279 -9.27 -4.72 11.45
C ASN A 279 -10.77 -4.89 11.72
N ARG A 280 -11.13 -5.37 12.92
CA ARG A 280 -12.48 -5.17 13.50
C ARG A 280 -12.57 -3.83 14.23
N THR A 281 -12.11 -2.75 13.59
CA THR A 281 -12.48 -1.38 13.94
C THR A 281 -13.38 -0.86 12.83
N THR A 282 -14.63 -1.27 12.90
CA THR A 282 -15.70 -0.81 12.01
C THR A 282 -15.85 0.70 12.16
N ILE A 283 -15.14 1.48 11.33
CA ILE A 283 -15.46 2.89 11.16
C ILE A 283 -16.78 2.90 10.40
N ALA A 284 -17.85 3.20 11.12
CA ALA A 284 -19.14 3.49 10.53
C ALA A 284 -18.92 4.52 9.42
N ALA A 285 -19.03 4.08 8.17
CA ALA A 285 -19.09 4.96 7.03
C ALA A 285 -20.38 5.78 7.19
N THR A 286 -20.25 6.98 7.73
CA THR A 286 -21.29 8.00 7.58
C THR A 286 -21.27 8.41 6.11
N SER A 287 -21.94 7.62 5.28
CA SER A 287 -22.40 8.09 3.98
C SER A 287 -23.39 9.23 4.27
N VAL A 288 -22.88 10.45 4.43
CA VAL A 288 -23.71 11.66 4.44
C VAL A 288 -24.13 11.91 2.99
N VAL A 289 -25.00 11.04 2.49
CA VAL A 289 -25.88 11.38 1.39
C VAL A 289 -27.09 12.03 2.03
N GLY A 290 -27.11 13.37 1.99
CA GLY A 290 -28.28 14.24 2.15
C GLY A 290 -29.30 13.85 3.22
N SER A 291 -29.05 14.18 4.49
CA SER A 291 -30.09 14.42 5.51
C SER A 291 -29.47 15.12 6.75
N ALA A 292 -28.82 16.27 6.55
CA ALA A 292 -28.42 17.13 7.66
C ALA A 292 -29.59 18.02 8.13
N ILE A 293 -30.75 17.41 8.40
CA ILE A 293 -31.83 17.98 9.19
C ILE A 293 -32.42 16.82 10.00
N GLY A 294 -31.96 16.64 11.24
CA GLY A 294 -32.51 15.57 12.09
C GLY A 294 -31.86 15.40 13.45
N LEU A 295 -30.63 15.86 13.65
CA LEU A 295 -29.96 15.75 14.96
C LEU A 295 -30.23 16.96 15.88
N SER A 296 -30.64 18.12 15.36
CA SER A 296 -31.02 19.27 16.21
C SER A 296 -32.43 19.19 16.80
N SER A 297 -33.34 18.39 16.24
CA SER A 297 -34.73 18.34 16.70
C SER A 297 -34.92 17.50 17.96
N ILE A 298 -34.09 16.48 18.18
CA ILE A 298 -34.18 15.61 19.36
C ILE A 298 -33.83 16.39 20.64
N PHE A 299 -32.83 17.28 20.59
CA PHE A 299 -32.49 18.14 21.72
C PHE A 299 -33.58 19.18 22.04
N TYR A 300 -34.33 19.66 21.05
CA TYR A 300 -35.49 20.54 21.29
C TYR A 300 -36.64 19.81 22.00
N TYR A 301 -36.89 18.54 21.65
CA TYR A 301 -37.87 17.72 22.37
C TYR A 301 -37.46 17.47 23.82
N PHE A 302 -36.20 17.11 24.09
CA PHE A 302 -35.75 16.93 25.47
C PHE A 302 -35.74 18.24 26.27
N TYR A 303 -35.41 19.38 25.64
CA TYR A 303 -35.51 20.69 26.29
C TYR A 303 -36.96 21.06 26.64
N LYS A 304 -37.92 20.83 25.74
CA LYS A 304 -39.34 21.18 25.95
C LYS A 304 -40.04 20.30 27.00
N PHE A 305 -39.56 19.08 27.23
CA PHE A 305 -40.18 18.12 28.15
C PHE A 305 -39.43 17.94 29.48
N THR A 306 -38.41 18.75 29.78
CA THR A 306 -37.75 18.74 31.10
C THR A 306 -38.20 19.95 31.91
N PRO A 307 -39.10 19.82 32.90
CA PRO A 307 -39.47 20.94 33.75
C PRO A 307 -38.39 21.15 34.82
N PHE A 308 -37.30 21.82 34.47
CA PHE A 308 -36.43 22.42 35.49
C PHE A 308 -37.03 23.75 35.94
N GLY A 309 -37.74 23.71 37.05
CA GLY A 309 -38.21 24.90 37.73
C GLY A 309 -39.03 24.60 38.98
N SER A 310 -38.37 24.53 40.14
CA SER A 310 -38.95 24.99 41.41
C SER A 310 -37.83 25.43 42.36
N PRO A 311 -37.85 26.67 42.88
CA PRO A 311 -36.81 27.22 43.74
C PRO A 311 -37.04 26.81 45.19
N LEU A 312 -36.09 26.11 45.81
CA LEU A 312 -36.16 25.81 47.24
C LEU A 312 -35.81 27.06 48.06
N ARG A 313 -36.87 27.70 48.56
CA ARG A 313 -36.90 28.82 49.49
C ARG A 313 -36.66 28.34 50.94
N LYS A 314 -35.73 29.03 51.61
CA LYS A 314 -35.53 29.27 53.07
C LYS A 314 -36.37 28.46 54.09
N GLY A 315 -35.66 27.82 55.02
CA GLY A 315 -36.11 27.54 56.40
C GLY A 315 -34.99 27.85 57.41
N LYS A 316 -35.27 28.75 58.37
CA LYS A 316 -34.42 29.08 59.54
C LYS A 316 -34.64 28.03 60.64
N GLY A 317 -33.60 27.69 61.42
CA GLY A 317 -33.74 27.00 62.71
C GLY A 317 -32.39 26.60 63.33
N LYS A 318 -32.09 27.09 64.54
CA LYS A 318 -30.82 27.08 65.27
C LYS A 318 -30.45 25.74 65.93
N ASN A 319 -29.15 25.54 66.19
CA ASN A 319 -28.50 25.09 67.45
C ASN A 319 -26.97 25.01 67.17
N ILE A 320 -26.14 26.03 67.44
CA ILE A 320 -25.40 26.35 68.68
C ILE A 320 -24.92 25.10 69.46
N VAL A 321 -23.61 24.81 69.46
CA VAL A 321 -22.68 24.96 70.60
C VAL A 321 -21.23 25.08 70.07
N ASN A 322 -20.50 26.08 70.59
CA ASN A 322 -19.08 26.38 70.41
C ASN A 322 -18.15 25.31 71.01
N ILE A 323 -16.97 25.12 70.41
CA ILE A 323 -15.72 24.99 71.17
C ILE A 323 -14.67 25.87 70.48
N ASP A 324 -14.15 26.80 71.28
CA ASP A 324 -13.09 27.81 71.07
C ASP A 324 -11.78 27.19 70.54
N GLU A 325 -11.09 27.84 69.60
CA GLU A 325 -10.01 28.83 69.83
C GLU A 325 -8.72 28.15 70.34
N ASP A 326 -7.71 28.01 69.49
CA ASP A 326 -6.44 28.72 69.67
C ASP A 326 -5.35 28.32 68.66
N ALA A 327 -4.64 29.36 68.24
CA ALA A 327 -3.46 29.32 67.39
C ALA A 327 -2.20 28.99 68.21
N HIS A 328 -1.23 28.29 67.62
CA HIS A 328 0.13 28.82 67.40
C HIS A 328 1.17 27.75 66.99
N ASN A 329 1.97 28.17 65.99
CA ASN A 329 3.44 28.03 65.86
C ASN A 329 4.02 26.62 65.61
N SER A 330 4.66 26.41 64.45
CA SER A 330 6.12 26.56 64.20
C SER A 330 6.88 25.35 64.82
N LEU A 331 7.84 24.65 64.22
CA LEU A 331 8.82 24.87 63.16
C LEU A 331 9.60 23.53 63.00
N PHE A 332 10.33 23.39 61.89
CA PHE A 332 11.49 22.51 61.64
C PHE A 332 11.34 21.04 61.18
N ASN A 333 11.97 20.83 60.01
CA ASN A 333 12.45 19.60 59.38
C ASN A 333 13.39 18.79 60.28
N THR A 334 13.37 17.45 60.13
CA THR A 334 14.54 16.67 59.65
C THR A 334 14.14 15.23 59.28
N SER A 335 14.64 14.80 58.12
CA SER A 335 15.06 13.46 57.67
C SER A 335 14.58 12.20 58.41
N GLU A 336 14.01 11.24 57.67
CA GLU A 336 14.74 10.04 57.21
C GLU A 336 13.86 9.17 56.30
N THR A 337 14.45 8.78 55.19
CA THR A 337 13.92 7.81 54.23
C THR A 337 14.14 6.40 54.75
N GLU A 338 13.06 5.65 55.02
CA GLU A 338 13.08 4.20 54.97
C GLU A 338 11.81 3.68 54.25
N GLN A 339 12.01 3.05 53.10
CA GLN A 339 10.99 2.24 52.43
C GLN A 339 11.03 0.83 53.03
N ALA A 340 9.89 0.37 53.55
CA ALA A 340 9.60 -1.06 53.76
C ALA A 340 8.38 -1.48 52.91
N PRO A 341 8.34 -2.72 52.38
CA PRO A 341 7.63 -3.03 51.15
C PRO A 341 6.14 -3.35 51.34
N PHE A 342 5.36 -3.05 50.29
CA PHE A 342 3.95 -3.37 50.13
C PHE A 342 3.67 -4.87 50.35
N LYS A 343 2.84 -5.20 51.35
CA LYS A 343 2.23 -6.54 51.48
C LYS A 343 1.20 -6.74 50.35
N SER A 344 1.37 -7.81 49.58
CA SER A 344 0.44 -8.26 48.56
C SER A 344 -0.93 -8.59 49.17
N ARG A 345 -2.00 -7.97 48.66
CA ARG A 345 -3.38 -8.37 48.98
C ARG A 345 -3.77 -9.56 48.10
N LYS A 346 -4.05 -10.71 48.71
CA LYS A 346 -4.67 -11.87 48.04
C LYS A 346 -6.11 -11.53 47.69
N TYR A 347 -6.47 -11.61 46.42
CA TYR A 347 -7.86 -11.58 45.97
C TYR A 347 -8.34 -13.03 45.80
N ASN A 348 -9.38 -13.44 46.53
CA ASN A 348 -10.05 -14.72 46.30
C ASN A 348 -11.20 -14.49 45.30
N VAL A 349 -11.12 -15.13 44.14
CA VAL A 349 -12.20 -15.17 43.15
C VAL A 349 -13.00 -16.45 43.39
N ALA A 350 -14.29 -16.32 43.71
CA ALA A 350 -15.21 -17.45 43.81
C ALA A 350 -15.79 -17.77 42.43
N TYR A 351 -15.63 -19.02 41.98
CA TYR A 351 -16.33 -19.55 40.80
C TYR A 351 -17.61 -20.24 41.25
N GLN A 352 -18.75 -19.87 40.66
CA GLN A 352 -19.97 -20.66 40.73
C GLN A 352 -19.97 -21.65 39.56
N SER A 353 -19.92 -22.94 39.87
CA SER A 353 -20.16 -24.02 38.90
C SER A 353 -21.65 -24.39 38.91
N PHE A 354 -22.27 -24.37 37.74
CA PHE A 354 -23.60 -24.92 37.52
C PHE A 354 -23.50 -26.44 37.34
N SER A 355 -24.30 -27.18 38.10
CA SER A 355 -24.55 -28.61 37.87
C SER A 355 -25.82 -28.76 37.02
N ASN A 356 -25.71 -29.49 35.92
CA ASN A 356 -26.87 -29.91 35.13
C ASN A 356 -27.44 -31.18 35.75
N SER A 357 -28.75 -31.18 35.99
CA SER A 357 -29.55 -32.36 36.35
C SER A 357 -29.93 -33.16 35.12
#